data_AF-A0A2H0IXI8-F1
#
_entry.id   AF-A0A2H0IXI8-F1
#
_cell.length_a   1.000
_cell.length_b   1.000
_cell.length_c   1.000
_cell.angle_alpha   90.00
_cell.angle_beta   90.00
_cell.angle_gamma   90.00
#
_symmetry.space_group_name_H-M   'P 1'
#
loop_
_entity.id
_entity.type
_entity.pdbx_description
1 polymer ?
#
loop_
_entity_poly.entity_id
_entity_poly.type
_entity_poly.pdbx_seq_one_letter_code
_entity_poly.pdbx_strand_id
1 'polypeptide(L)'
;MDHSLQQLQSKLPRIIGIHRHVPNRLHLSWDTFSPSAVRAAKDLPPYLILGALDRESFTATTDGWTATWQGTEQETHFKLKYSKAERRYDIHQTWDGIDGGFSICPEKIGLKRFILQGLYMQFPSQWDSRAKKSLETKYQLTYFEQPENMASFCGMPDGAFRTIAFPVAVRNIEIVSEWLSEISDANVAYPFSAEARRLLQVINYLEGVAPQWTSNPMVVFEKSLNDTGLMPIRLPVHETAADGTSAWTLHREVYVIFITVPFAGLTDLLDKLCSVNGPIRRRHSDDLSVELQPVIFPGGFDVQAQSVNYWDSHHSTRTTFVFSRDGKSIQIGYVMASLQSPDESLKLLNIAKQISSDLVAAVSQVMRNA
;
A
#
# COMPACT_ATOMS: atom_id res chain seq x y z
N MET A 1 22.77 26.17 -11.68
CA MET A 1 22.23 25.58 -10.44
C MET A 1 23.40 25.01 -9.66
N ASP A 2 23.49 25.36 -8.37
CA ASP A 2 24.67 25.13 -7.55
C ASP A 2 24.86 23.63 -7.25
N HIS A 3 26.04 23.09 -7.55
CA HIS A 3 26.40 21.68 -7.27
C HIS A 3 26.22 21.35 -5.77
N SER A 4 26.23 22.36 -4.89
CA SER A 4 26.01 22.24 -3.46
C SER A 4 24.60 21.73 -3.09
N LEU A 5 23.55 22.16 -3.78
CA LEU A 5 22.16 21.80 -3.44
C LEU A 5 21.83 20.36 -3.84
N GLN A 6 22.32 19.91 -5.00
CA GLN A 6 22.19 18.50 -5.40
C GLN A 6 22.97 17.57 -4.47
N GLN A 7 24.16 17.99 -4.04
CA GLN A 7 24.93 17.26 -3.03
C GLN A 7 24.20 17.20 -1.68
N LEU A 8 23.55 18.29 -1.26
CA LEU A 8 22.74 18.30 -0.05
C LEU A 8 21.56 17.32 -0.15
N GLN A 9 20.79 17.37 -1.24
CA GLN A 9 19.67 16.45 -1.48
C GLN A 9 20.10 14.98 -1.55
N SER A 10 21.31 14.69 -2.05
CA SER A 10 21.84 13.32 -2.12
C SER A 10 22.01 12.66 -0.75
N LYS A 11 22.13 13.45 0.33
CA LYS A 11 22.23 12.97 1.73
C LYS A 11 20.89 12.54 2.33
N LEU A 12 19.78 12.74 1.62
CA LEU A 12 18.46 12.33 2.10
C LEU A 12 18.38 10.80 2.33
N PRO A 13 17.82 10.36 3.47
CA PRO A 13 17.53 8.96 3.70
C PRO A 13 16.71 8.35 2.56
N ARG A 14 17.07 7.15 2.12
CA ARG A 14 16.27 6.46 1.08
C ARG A 14 14.96 5.94 1.64
N ILE A 15 14.98 5.45 2.88
CA ILE A 15 13.84 4.85 3.55
C ILE A 15 13.81 5.33 5.00
N ILE A 16 12.61 5.61 5.49
CA ILE A 16 12.32 6.00 6.89
C ILE A 16 11.15 5.14 7.35
N GLY A 17 11.34 4.31 8.38
CA GLY A 17 10.25 3.58 9.02
C GLY A 17 9.27 4.56 9.67
N ILE A 18 7.98 4.42 9.41
CA ILE A 18 6.96 5.36 9.88
C ILE A 18 6.19 4.75 11.05
N HIS A 19 5.57 3.59 10.82
CA HIS A 19 4.75 2.97 11.84
C HIS A 19 4.65 1.47 11.60
N ARG A 20 4.46 0.71 12.68
CA ARG A 20 4.18 -0.72 12.60
C ARG A 20 3.18 -1.10 13.67
N HIS A 21 2.01 -1.56 13.23
CA HIS A 21 1.00 -2.16 14.08
C HIS A 21 1.00 -3.67 13.90
N VAL A 22 1.08 -4.38 15.02
CA VAL A 22 0.88 -5.83 15.07
C VAL A 22 -0.17 -6.10 16.14
N PRO A 23 -1.37 -6.59 15.78
CA PRO A 23 -2.43 -6.82 16.75
C PRO A 23 -1.99 -7.90 17.76
N ASN A 24 -2.33 -7.69 19.04
CA ASN A 24 -2.10 -8.68 20.07
C ASN A 24 -3.04 -9.87 19.88
N ARG A 25 -2.53 -10.95 19.30
CA ARG A 25 -3.26 -12.20 19.06
C ARG A 25 -2.59 -13.32 19.84
N LEU A 26 -3.40 -14.23 20.40
CA LEU A 26 -2.88 -15.47 20.98
C LEU A 26 -2.00 -16.18 19.96
N HIS A 27 -0.73 -16.39 20.32
CA HIS A 27 0.22 -17.08 19.46
C HIS A 27 -0.17 -18.55 19.32
N LEU A 28 -0.84 -18.86 18.23
CA LEU A 28 -1.08 -20.22 17.79
C LEU A 28 0.05 -20.63 16.84
N SER A 29 0.77 -21.71 17.19
CA SER A 29 1.79 -22.27 16.33
C SER A 29 1.11 -22.99 15.16
N TRP A 30 1.17 -22.37 13.98
CA TRP A 30 0.60 -22.92 12.75
C TRP A 30 1.28 -24.21 12.30
N ASP A 31 2.54 -24.42 12.69
CA ASP A 31 3.29 -25.62 12.32
C ASP A 31 2.90 -26.83 13.19
N THR A 32 2.31 -26.58 14.36
CA THR A 32 1.81 -27.63 15.28
C THR A 32 0.29 -27.65 15.39
N PHE A 33 -0.43 -26.82 14.62
CA PHE A 33 -1.88 -26.77 14.64
C PHE A 33 -2.48 -28.08 14.15
N SER A 34 -3.26 -28.73 15.00
CA SER A 34 -3.94 -29.98 14.69
C SER A 34 -5.47 -29.77 14.71
N PRO A 35 -6.15 -29.89 13.56
CA PRO A 35 -7.60 -29.69 13.48
C PRO A 35 -8.36 -30.79 14.24
N SER A 36 -7.83 -32.00 14.24
CA SER A 36 -8.36 -33.13 15.00
C SER A 36 -8.24 -32.95 16.52
N ALA A 37 -7.44 -31.98 16.99
CA ALA A 37 -7.31 -31.63 18.41
C ALA A 37 -8.30 -30.55 18.87
N VAL A 38 -8.96 -29.84 17.95
CA VAL A 38 -9.92 -28.77 18.28
C VAL A 38 -11.14 -29.37 19.00
N ARG A 39 -11.50 -28.80 20.15
CA ARG A 39 -12.67 -29.19 20.96
C ARG A 39 -13.60 -28.02 21.23
N ALA A 40 -13.08 -26.80 21.21
CA ALA A 40 -13.82 -25.57 21.45
C ALA A 40 -13.28 -24.41 20.62
N ALA A 41 -14.06 -23.33 20.50
CA ALA A 41 -13.67 -22.10 19.79
C ALA A 41 -12.32 -21.52 20.26
N LYS A 42 -11.95 -21.69 21.54
CA LYS A 42 -10.66 -21.21 22.07
C LYS A 42 -9.43 -21.95 21.53
N ASP A 43 -9.63 -23.13 20.93
CA ASP A 43 -8.55 -23.92 20.31
C ASP A 43 -8.28 -23.46 18.87
N LEU A 44 -9.11 -22.53 18.36
CA LEU A 44 -8.98 -21.94 17.03
C LEU A 44 -8.21 -20.62 17.08
N PRO A 45 -7.55 -20.24 15.97
CA PRO A 45 -6.88 -18.95 15.84
C PRO A 45 -7.89 -17.81 15.97
N PRO A 46 -7.57 -16.73 16.71
CA PRO A 46 -8.50 -15.60 16.88
C PRO A 46 -8.71 -14.79 15.60
N TYR A 47 -7.83 -14.96 14.60
CA TYR A 47 -7.91 -14.31 13.30
C TYR A 47 -7.45 -15.27 12.20
N LEU A 48 -8.12 -15.28 11.05
CA LEU A 48 -7.75 -16.09 9.89
C LEU A 48 -8.21 -15.43 8.60
N ILE A 49 -7.23 -15.04 7.78
CA ILE A 49 -7.31 -14.50 6.41
C ILE A 49 -8.20 -13.27 6.29
N LEU A 50 -9.51 -13.47 6.34
CA LEU A 50 -10.50 -12.44 6.10
C LEU A 50 -10.95 -11.73 7.38
N GLY A 51 -10.68 -12.27 8.57
CA GLY A 51 -11.13 -11.59 9.77
C GLY A 51 -10.99 -12.33 11.08
N ALA A 52 -11.72 -11.84 12.09
CA ALA A 52 -11.71 -12.34 13.45
C ALA A 52 -12.66 -13.53 13.61
N LEU A 53 -12.32 -14.47 14.49
CA LEU A 53 -13.17 -15.63 14.77
C LEU A 53 -14.51 -15.18 15.36
N ASP A 54 -15.60 -15.47 14.67
CA ASP A 54 -16.93 -15.45 15.28
C ASP A 54 -17.07 -16.69 16.17
N ARG A 55 -16.97 -16.50 17.48
CA ARG A 55 -17.01 -17.60 18.45
C ARG A 55 -18.37 -18.28 18.50
N GLU A 56 -19.45 -17.59 18.13
CA GLU A 56 -20.81 -18.13 18.14
C GLU A 56 -21.05 -19.04 16.93
N SER A 57 -20.30 -18.84 15.84
CA SER A 57 -20.33 -19.72 14.66
C SER A 57 -19.72 -21.11 14.90
N PHE A 58 -18.98 -21.31 15.99
CA PHE A 58 -18.31 -22.58 16.26
C PHE A 58 -19.33 -23.67 16.61
N THR A 59 -19.32 -24.74 15.81
CA THR A 59 -20.07 -25.95 16.13
C THR A 59 -19.15 -27.16 16.02
N ALA A 60 -19.25 -28.06 17.00
CA ALA A 60 -18.52 -29.31 17.03
C ALA A 60 -19.48 -30.48 17.23
N THR A 61 -19.26 -31.53 16.45
CA THR A 61 -19.99 -32.80 16.53
C THR A 61 -18.99 -33.95 16.63
N THR A 62 -19.49 -35.18 16.71
CA THR A 62 -18.64 -36.39 16.62
C THR A 62 -17.88 -36.48 15.30
N ASP A 63 -18.41 -35.86 14.25
CA ASP A 63 -17.92 -35.97 12.87
C ASP A 63 -16.91 -34.88 12.51
N GLY A 64 -16.74 -33.87 13.37
CA GLY A 64 -15.80 -32.77 13.14
C GLY A 64 -16.30 -31.45 13.71
N TRP A 65 -15.89 -30.35 13.09
CA TRP A 65 -16.27 -29.00 13.52
C TRP A 65 -16.36 -28.04 12.35
N THR A 66 -17.05 -26.92 12.54
CA THR A 66 -17.05 -25.77 11.62
C THR A 66 -16.97 -24.47 12.41
N ALA A 67 -16.33 -23.47 11.82
CA ALA A 67 -16.23 -22.12 12.35
C ALA A 67 -16.08 -21.09 11.22
N THR A 68 -16.41 -19.84 11.52
CA THR A 68 -16.36 -18.70 10.61
C THR A 68 -15.48 -17.59 11.20
N TRP A 69 -14.64 -17.01 10.35
CA TRP A 69 -13.90 -15.79 10.62
C TRP A 69 -14.53 -14.65 9.84
N GLN A 70 -15.10 -13.69 10.55
CA GLN A 70 -15.86 -12.57 10.02
C GLN A 70 -14.94 -11.38 9.76
N GLY A 71 -14.99 -10.86 8.54
CA GLY A 71 -14.26 -9.65 8.13
C GLY A 71 -14.98 -8.36 8.51
N THR A 72 -14.41 -7.24 8.07
CA THR A 72 -14.92 -5.89 8.37
C THR A 72 -16.20 -5.56 7.63
N GLU A 73 -16.37 -6.07 6.40
CA GLU A 73 -17.66 -5.97 5.69
C GLU A 73 -18.61 -7.08 6.14
N GLN A 74 -19.91 -6.78 6.14
CA GLN A 74 -20.95 -7.69 6.60
C GLN A 74 -20.95 -9.04 5.86
N GLU A 75 -20.72 -9.02 4.55
CA GLU A 75 -20.71 -10.24 3.71
C GLU A 75 -19.30 -10.82 3.49
N THR A 76 -18.30 -10.36 4.25
CA THR A 76 -16.93 -10.88 4.17
C THR A 76 -16.70 -11.95 5.24
N HIS A 77 -16.41 -13.18 4.84
CA HIS A 77 -16.11 -14.26 5.78
C HIS A 77 -15.22 -15.36 5.20
N PHE A 78 -14.42 -15.97 6.07
CA PHE A 78 -13.67 -17.20 5.80
C PHE A 78 -14.26 -18.31 6.66
N LYS A 79 -14.82 -19.35 6.05
CA LYS A 79 -15.42 -20.48 6.75
C LYS A 79 -14.56 -21.72 6.59
N LEU A 80 -14.25 -22.37 7.70
CA LEU A 80 -13.49 -23.61 7.76
C LEU A 80 -14.32 -24.69 8.43
N LYS A 81 -14.44 -25.83 7.75
CA LYS A 81 -14.99 -27.05 8.31
C LYS A 81 -13.93 -28.13 8.27
N TYR A 82 -13.85 -28.92 9.34
CA TYR A 82 -13.02 -30.11 9.41
C TYR A 82 -13.90 -31.35 9.51
N SER A 83 -13.63 -32.34 8.66
CA SER A 83 -14.27 -33.66 8.67
C SER A 83 -13.31 -34.69 9.24
N LYS A 84 -13.67 -35.29 10.38
CA LYS A 84 -12.84 -36.27 11.09
C LYS A 84 -12.79 -37.61 10.36
N ALA A 85 -13.93 -38.06 9.81
CA ALA A 85 -14.02 -39.31 9.07
C ALA A 85 -13.18 -39.27 7.77
N GLU A 86 -13.24 -38.16 7.04
CA GLU A 86 -12.52 -37.99 5.77
C GLU A 86 -11.11 -37.39 5.96
N ARG A 87 -10.78 -36.96 7.19
CA ARG A 87 -9.54 -36.29 7.56
C ARG A 87 -9.20 -35.14 6.59
N ARG A 88 -10.14 -34.22 6.41
CA ARG A 88 -10.01 -33.10 5.46
C ARG A 88 -10.62 -31.80 5.96
N TYR A 89 -10.20 -30.72 5.33
CA TYR A 89 -10.75 -29.38 5.45
C TYR A 89 -11.65 -29.07 4.26
N ASP A 90 -12.75 -28.40 4.52
CA ASP A 90 -13.57 -27.73 3.53
C ASP A 90 -13.48 -26.22 3.84
N ILE A 91 -13.03 -25.42 2.87
CA ILE A 91 -12.83 -23.97 2.99
C ILE A 91 -13.77 -23.27 2.02
N HIS A 92 -14.53 -22.30 2.54
CA HIS A 92 -15.31 -21.34 1.76
C HIS A 92 -14.87 -19.94 2.11
N GLN A 93 -14.82 -19.06 1.12
CA GLN A 93 -14.34 -17.69 1.31
C GLN A 93 -15.24 -16.75 0.53
N THR A 94 -15.69 -15.68 1.15
CA THR A 94 -16.51 -14.66 0.52
C THR A 94 -15.98 -13.30 0.94
N TRP A 95 -15.87 -12.36 0.00
CA TRP A 95 -15.52 -10.97 0.29
C TRP A 95 -16.54 -10.06 -0.37
N ASP A 96 -17.16 -9.17 0.41
CA ASP A 96 -18.20 -8.24 -0.08
C ASP A 96 -19.29 -8.95 -0.92
N GLY A 97 -19.74 -10.12 -0.46
CA GLY A 97 -20.76 -10.94 -1.14
C GLY A 97 -20.26 -11.72 -2.37
N ILE A 98 -18.99 -11.53 -2.77
CA ILE A 98 -18.39 -12.23 -3.91
C ILE A 98 -17.68 -13.50 -3.44
N ASP A 99 -18.08 -14.64 -4.01
CA ASP A 99 -17.45 -15.93 -3.76
C ASP A 99 -15.98 -15.92 -4.20
N GLY A 100 -15.08 -16.22 -3.27
CA GLY A 100 -13.65 -16.40 -3.49
C GLY A 100 -13.26 -17.86 -3.74
N GLY A 101 -14.24 -18.75 -3.74
CA GLY A 101 -14.11 -20.14 -4.10
C GLY A 101 -14.26 -21.11 -2.94
N PHE A 102 -14.50 -22.35 -3.33
CA PHE A 102 -14.57 -23.51 -2.46
C PHE A 102 -13.34 -24.40 -2.65
N SER A 103 -12.83 -24.96 -1.57
CA SER A 103 -11.67 -25.83 -1.62
C SER A 103 -11.72 -26.95 -0.60
N ILE A 104 -11.30 -28.14 -1.02
CA ILE A 104 -11.19 -29.32 -0.18
C ILE A 104 -9.72 -29.70 -0.07
N CYS A 105 -9.22 -29.91 1.14
CA CYS A 105 -7.82 -30.22 1.39
C CYS A 105 -7.65 -31.35 2.41
N PRO A 106 -6.89 -32.41 2.10
CA PRO A 106 -6.53 -33.42 3.09
C PRO A 106 -5.73 -32.85 4.28
N GLU A 107 -6.02 -33.32 5.50
CA GLU A 107 -5.35 -32.91 6.75
C GLU A 107 -3.82 -32.99 6.65
N LYS A 108 -3.30 -34.03 5.97
CA LYS A 108 -1.87 -34.30 5.79
C LYS A 108 -1.07 -33.21 5.07
N ILE A 109 -1.72 -32.31 4.31
CA ILE A 109 -1.04 -31.20 3.64
C ILE A 109 -0.71 -30.08 4.64
N GLY A 110 -1.51 -29.96 5.70
CA GLY A 110 -1.43 -28.87 6.67
C GLY A 110 -2.13 -27.60 6.17
N LEU A 111 -2.92 -26.98 7.06
CA LEU A 111 -3.76 -25.84 6.71
C LEU A 111 -2.94 -24.62 6.23
N LYS A 112 -1.87 -24.25 6.95
CA LYS A 112 -0.97 -23.15 6.58
C LYS A 112 -0.42 -23.32 5.17
N ARG A 113 0.09 -24.52 4.86
CA ARG A 113 0.66 -24.81 3.53
C ARG A 113 -0.40 -24.70 2.45
N PHE A 114 -1.58 -25.27 2.68
CA PHE A 114 -2.67 -25.22 1.70
C PHE A 114 -3.17 -23.80 1.45
N ILE A 115 -3.32 -22.98 2.48
CA ILE A 115 -3.73 -21.58 2.31
C ILE A 115 -2.68 -20.80 1.51
N LEU A 116 -1.40 -20.87 1.90
CA LEU A 116 -0.35 -20.05 1.30
C LEU A 116 0.05 -20.53 -0.11
N GLN A 117 0.08 -21.84 -0.36
CA GLN A 117 0.58 -22.44 -1.61
C GLN A 117 -0.54 -23.02 -2.48
N GLY A 118 -1.76 -23.14 -1.98
CA GLY A 118 -2.92 -23.62 -2.74
C GLY A 118 -3.86 -22.48 -3.06
N LEU A 119 -4.42 -21.83 -2.03
CA LEU A 119 -5.47 -20.83 -2.19
C LEU A 119 -4.97 -19.48 -2.70
N TYR A 120 -3.83 -19.02 -2.19
CA TYR A 120 -3.35 -17.65 -2.42
C TYR A 120 -2.06 -17.56 -3.22
N MET A 121 -1.74 -18.56 -4.06
CA MET A 121 -0.69 -18.36 -5.07
C MET A 121 -1.07 -17.23 -6.03
N GLN A 122 -2.31 -17.24 -6.50
CA GLN A 122 -2.94 -16.14 -7.24
C GLN A 122 -4.11 -15.59 -6.43
N PHE A 123 -4.26 -14.28 -6.45
CA PHE A 123 -5.33 -13.62 -5.72
C PHE A 123 -6.65 -13.77 -6.50
N PRO A 124 -7.80 -13.94 -5.82
CA PRO A 124 -9.10 -14.04 -6.50
C PRO A 124 -9.39 -12.81 -7.36
N SER A 125 -9.36 -12.97 -8.69
CA SER A 125 -9.50 -11.85 -9.63
C SER A 125 -10.83 -11.11 -9.50
N GLN A 126 -11.91 -11.83 -9.18
CA GLN A 126 -13.24 -11.21 -8.98
C GLN A 126 -13.28 -10.28 -7.77
N TRP A 127 -12.56 -10.62 -6.68
CA TRP A 127 -12.40 -9.73 -5.53
C TRP A 127 -11.62 -8.48 -5.93
N ASP A 128 -10.58 -8.66 -6.75
CA ASP A 128 -9.71 -7.57 -7.19
C ASP A 128 -10.46 -6.57 -8.08
N SER A 129 -11.19 -7.06 -9.08
CA SER A 129 -12.02 -6.24 -9.96
C SER A 129 -13.13 -5.53 -9.20
N ARG A 130 -13.74 -6.21 -8.21
CA ARG A 130 -14.76 -5.61 -7.34
C ARG A 130 -14.17 -4.52 -6.47
N ALA A 131 -12.99 -4.74 -5.88
CA ALA A 131 -12.27 -3.75 -5.07
C ALA A 131 -11.86 -2.53 -5.90
N LYS A 132 -11.30 -2.74 -7.10
CA LYS A 132 -10.98 -1.65 -8.04
C LYS A 132 -12.21 -0.77 -8.27
N LYS A 133 -13.31 -1.38 -8.71
CA LYS A 133 -14.54 -0.65 -9.03
C LYS A 133 -15.10 0.10 -7.82
N SER A 134 -15.17 -0.55 -6.66
CA SER A 134 -15.78 0.06 -5.46
C SER A 134 -14.91 1.18 -4.89
N LEU A 135 -13.60 0.98 -4.80
CA LEU A 135 -12.67 1.94 -4.21
C LEU A 135 -12.43 3.15 -5.11
N GLU A 136 -12.28 2.98 -6.43
CA GLU A 136 -12.13 4.10 -7.37
C GLU A 136 -13.42 4.94 -7.51
N THR A 137 -14.58 4.33 -7.21
CA THR A 137 -15.86 5.06 -7.10
C THR A 137 -15.95 5.84 -5.80
N LYS A 138 -15.42 5.30 -4.70
CA LYS A 138 -15.54 5.87 -3.35
C LYS A 138 -14.49 6.95 -3.07
N TYR A 139 -13.27 6.78 -3.59
CA TYR A 139 -12.11 7.59 -3.28
C TYR A 139 -11.43 8.15 -4.54
N GLN A 140 -10.66 9.21 -4.37
CA GLN A 140 -9.74 9.71 -5.40
C GLN A 140 -8.43 8.91 -5.33
N LEU A 141 -8.42 7.74 -5.95
CA LEU A 141 -7.24 6.87 -6.04
C LEU A 141 -7.25 6.05 -7.33
N THR A 142 -6.12 5.45 -7.66
CA THR A 142 -6.00 4.43 -8.71
C THR A 142 -5.73 3.07 -8.09
N TYR A 143 -6.49 2.05 -8.47
CA TYR A 143 -6.29 0.68 -8.02
C TYR A 143 -5.77 -0.19 -9.16
N PHE A 144 -4.62 -0.83 -8.93
CA PHE A 144 -4.02 -1.81 -9.82
C PHE A 144 -4.39 -3.21 -9.40
N GLU A 145 -5.11 -3.91 -10.28
CA GLU A 145 -5.35 -5.34 -10.14
C GLU A 145 -4.04 -6.12 -10.30
N GLN A 146 -4.00 -7.32 -9.72
CA GLN A 146 -2.86 -8.21 -9.77
C GLN A 146 -2.65 -8.73 -11.20
N PRO A 147 -1.48 -8.50 -11.81
CA PRO A 147 -1.15 -9.09 -13.09
C PRO A 147 -1.17 -10.63 -13.03
N GLU A 148 -1.62 -11.29 -14.09
CA GLU A 148 -1.76 -12.76 -14.14
C GLU A 148 -0.47 -13.52 -13.81
N ASN A 149 0.68 -12.95 -14.16
CA ASN A 149 2.01 -13.52 -13.97
C ASN A 149 2.68 -13.10 -12.65
N MET A 150 1.99 -12.35 -11.79
CA MET A 150 2.51 -11.90 -10.50
C MET A 150 2.06 -12.84 -9.38
N ALA A 151 3.00 -13.27 -8.54
CA ALA A 151 2.66 -14.04 -7.34
C ALA A 151 2.06 -13.13 -6.27
N SER A 152 1.03 -13.62 -5.58
CA SER A 152 0.40 -12.88 -4.49
C SER A 152 1.29 -12.91 -3.25
N PHE A 153 1.49 -11.76 -2.62
CA PHE A 153 2.14 -11.70 -1.31
C PHE A 153 1.10 -12.00 -0.22
N CYS A 154 1.20 -13.19 0.38
CA CYS A 154 0.25 -13.68 1.39
C CYS A 154 1.00 -14.14 2.64
N GLY A 155 0.48 -13.79 3.82
CA GLY A 155 1.06 -14.13 5.11
C GLY A 155 0.06 -14.85 6.01
N MET A 156 0.55 -15.76 6.85
CA MET A 156 -0.29 -16.43 7.85
C MET A 156 -0.20 -15.68 9.19
N PRO A 157 -1.32 -15.33 9.85
CA PRO A 157 -2.71 -15.68 9.54
C PRO A 157 -3.47 -14.63 8.72
N ASP A 158 -2.81 -13.63 8.16
CA ASP A 158 -3.44 -12.40 7.68
C ASP A 158 -4.00 -12.42 6.26
N GLY A 159 -3.61 -13.39 5.44
CA GLY A 159 -4.04 -13.49 4.05
C GLY A 159 -3.20 -12.64 3.09
N ALA A 160 -3.77 -12.36 1.93
CA ALA A 160 -3.11 -11.61 0.86
C ALA A 160 -3.03 -10.13 1.22
N PHE A 161 -1.90 -9.49 0.92
CA PHE A 161 -1.65 -8.09 1.22
C PHE A 161 -1.88 -7.18 0.02
N ARG A 162 -2.13 -5.90 0.33
CA ARG A 162 -2.13 -4.76 -0.56
C ARG A 162 -1.20 -3.69 -0.02
N THR A 163 -0.76 -2.82 -0.93
CA THR A 163 0.01 -1.65 -0.56
C THR A 163 -0.74 -0.41 -1.00
N ILE A 164 -1.02 0.49 -0.07
CA ILE A 164 -1.48 1.84 -0.34
C ILE A 164 -0.22 2.71 -0.46
N ALA A 165 -0.06 3.41 -1.56
CA ALA A 165 1.07 4.29 -1.79
C ALA A 165 0.63 5.69 -2.18
N PHE A 166 1.17 6.73 -1.53
CA PHE A 166 0.88 8.11 -1.89
C PHE A 166 2.09 9.03 -1.66
N PRO A 167 2.35 10.00 -2.55
CA PRO A 167 3.35 11.02 -2.35
C PRO A 167 3.05 11.90 -1.12
N VAL A 168 4.10 12.32 -0.43
CA VAL A 168 3.99 13.22 0.73
C VAL A 168 5.13 14.23 0.73
N ALA A 169 4.82 15.46 1.14
CA ALA A 169 5.85 16.45 1.42
C ALA A 169 6.68 15.99 2.63
N VAL A 170 7.99 16.24 2.62
CA VAL A 170 8.88 15.86 3.75
C VAL A 170 8.35 16.37 5.10
N ARG A 171 7.84 17.61 5.12
CA ARG A 171 7.25 18.25 6.30
C ARG A 171 6.02 17.52 6.87
N ASN A 172 5.33 16.72 6.06
CA ASN A 172 4.07 16.06 6.44
C ASN A 172 4.27 14.58 6.82
N ILE A 173 5.49 14.03 6.74
CA ILE A 173 5.74 12.62 7.07
C ILE A 173 5.39 12.32 8.55
N GLU A 174 5.69 13.25 9.46
CA GLU A 174 5.35 13.12 10.88
C GLU A 174 3.84 13.06 11.13
N ILE A 175 3.07 13.93 10.46
CA ILE A 175 1.60 13.94 10.55
C ILE A 175 1.02 12.59 10.13
N VAL A 176 1.56 11.99 9.07
CA VAL A 176 1.13 10.65 8.64
C VAL A 176 1.48 9.59 9.70
N SER A 177 2.64 9.71 10.35
CA SER A 177 3.03 8.83 11.46
C SER A 177 2.06 8.91 12.64
N GLU A 178 1.66 10.13 13.00
CA GLU A 178 0.70 10.39 14.08
C GLU A 178 -0.66 9.77 13.76
N TRP A 179 -1.20 10.01 12.56
CA TRP A 179 -2.47 9.40 12.12
C TRP A 179 -2.43 7.87 12.16
N LEU A 180 -1.32 7.26 11.72
CA LEU A 180 -1.18 5.80 11.77
C LEU A 180 -1.09 5.28 13.20
N SER A 181 -0.49 6.04 14.13
CA SER A 181 -0.49 5.71 15.55
C SER A 181 -1.90 5.75 16.12
N GLU A 182 -2.68 6.80 15.84
CA GLU A 182 -4.07 6.92 16.30
C GLU A 182 -4.94 5.76 15.79
N ILE A 183 -4.73 5.34 14.54
CA ILE A 183 -5.41 4.18 13.96
C ILE A 183 -5.02 2.88 14.68
N SER A 184 -3.74 2.72 14.98
CA SER A 184 -3.24 1.57 15.74
C SER A 184 -3.84 1.51 17.15
N ASP A 185 -3.94 2.66 17.82
CA ASP A 185 -4.49 2.79 19.17
C ASP A 185 -5.99 2.49 19.24
N ALA A 186 -6.71 2.63 18.11
CA ALA A 186 -8.09 2.16 17.97
C ALA A 186 -8.24 0.63 17.93
N ASN A 187 -7.14 -0.12 18.10
CA ASN A 187 -7.09 -1.58 18.24
C ASN A 187 -7.69 -2.33 17.05
N VAL A 188 -7.26 -1.98 15.83
CA VAL A 188 -7.65 -2.70 14.62
C VAL A 188 -7.17 -4.15 14.66
N ALA A 189 -8.00 -5.07 14.18
CA ALA A 189 -7.78 -6.52 14.29
C ALA A 189 -6.74 -7.07 13.29
N TYR A 190 -6.25 -6.25 12.36
CA TYR A 190 -5.31 -6.61 11.30
C TYR A 190 -3.97 -5.85 11.47
N PRO A 191 -2.82 -6.43 11.10
CA PRO A 191 -1.55 -5.72 11.08
C PRO A 191 -1.51 -4.71 9.94
N PHE A 192 -0.67 -3.69 10.10
CA PHE A 192 -0.21 -2.87 8.99
C PHE A 192 1.17 -2.29 9.30
N SER A 193 1.95 -2.00 8.27
CA SER A 193 3.24 -1.33 8.42
C SER A 193 3.38 -0.24 7.38
N ALA A 194 3.98 0.87 7.78
CA ALA A 194 4.21 2.02 6.94
C ALA A 194 5.67 2.44 6.94
N GLU A 195 6.15 2.84 5.76
CA GLU A 195 7.47 3.41 5.56
C GLU A 195 7.40 4.53 4.51
N ALA A 196 8.26 5.54 4.64
CA ALA A 196 8.44 6.57 3.62
C ALA A 196 9.65 6.23 2.77
N ARG A 197 9.48 6.21 1.45
CA ARG A 197 10.53 5.88 0.49
C ARG A 197 10.76 7.00 -0.49
N ARG A 198 12.02 7.39 -0.66
CA ARG A 198 12.41 8.36 -1.67
C ARG A 198 12.47 7.68 -3.03
N LEU A 199 11.55 8.05 -3.93
CA LEU A 199 11.45 7.52 -5.29
C LEU A 199 11.68 8.61 -6.33
N LEU A 200 12.08 8.19 -7.53
CA LEU A 200 11.97 9.01 -8.71
C LEU A 200 10.52 8.98 -9.20
N GLN A 201 9.95 10.16 -9.38
CA GLN A 201 8.66 10.37 -10.01
C GLN A 201 8.86 11.15 -11.32
N VAL A 202 8.29 10.64 -12.40
CA VAL A 202 8.25 11.33 -13.69
C VAL A 202 6.82 11.73 -13.97
N ILE A 203 6.59 12.99 -14.32
CA ILE A 203 5.26 13.54 -14.59
C ILE A 203 5.27 14.13 -15.98
N ASN A 204 4.34 13.73 -16.82
CA ASN A 204 4.15 14.27 -18.16
C ASN A 204 2.82 15.02 -18.21
N TYR A 205 2.89 16.35 -18.38
CA TYR A 205 1.73 17.21 -18.59
C TYR A 205 1.49 17.37 -20.10
N LEU A 206 0.45 16.73 -20.64
CA LEU A 206 0.20 16.72 -22.08
C LEU A 206 -0.23 18.09 -22.59
N GLU A 207 0.40 18.54 -23.67
CA GLU A 207 0.07 19.83 -24.29
C GLU A 207 -1.33 19.81 -24.91
N GLY A 208 -2.06 20.92 -24.73
CA GLY A 208 -3.44 21.06 -25.21
C GLY A 208 -4.49 20.36 -24.34
N VAL A 209 -4.10 19.57 -23.34
CA VAL A 209 -5.01 18.87 -22.42
C VAL A 209 -4.75 19.24 -20.96
N ALA A 210 -3.49 19.29 -20.54
CA ALA A 210 -3.12 19.67 -19.18
C ALA A 210 -3.46 21.13 -18.87
N PRO A 211 -3.68 21.49 -17.58
CA PRO A 211 -3.94 22.86 -17.18
C PRO A 211 -2.87 23.83 -17.67
N GLN A 212 -3.27 25.05 -18.07
CA GLN A 212 -2.39 26.03 -18.71
C GLN A 212 -1.12 26.34 -17.92
N TRP A 213 -1.19 26.33 -16.58
CA TRP A 213 -0.02 26.60 -15.72
C TRP A 213 1.13 25.61 -15.93
N THR A 214 0.84 24.39 -16.41
CA THR A 214 1.84 23.35 -16.65
C THR A 214 2.76 23.65 -17.84
N SER A 215 2.38 24.60 -18.71
CA SER A 215 3.20 25.07 -19.82
C SER A 215 4.33 26.03 -19.43
N ASN A 216 4.36 26.49 -18.16
CA ASN A 216 5.44 27.32 -17.64
C ASN A 216 6.38 26.47 -16.77
N PRO A 217 7.61 26.19 -17.22
CA PRO A 217 8.54 25.32 -16.50
C PRO A 217 8.89 25.80 -15.10
N MET A 218 8.95 27.12 -14.88
CA MET A 218 9.27 27.69 -13.56
C MET A 218 8.11 27.49 -12.58
N VAL A 219 6.87 27.71 -13.03
CA VAL A 219 5.67 27.48 -12.19
C VAL A 219 5.57 26.01 -11.79
N VAL A 220 5.82 25.09 -12.72
CA VAL A 220 5.83 23.64 -12.45
C VAL A 220 6.95 23.27 -11.46
N PHE A 221 8.15 23.84 -11.64
CA PHE A 221 9.28 23.61 -10.75
C PHE A 221 8.97 24.09 -9.32
N GLU A 222 8.45 25.31 -9.16
CA GLU A 222 8.05 25.89 -7.87
C GLU A 222 6.95 25.09 -7.19
N LYS A 223 5.90 24.73 -7.93
CA LYS A 223 4.82 23.89 -7.41
C LYS A 223 5.37 22.55 -6.91
N SER A 224 6.24 21.91 -7.69
CA SER A 224 6.86 20.64 -7.27
C SER A 224 7.68 20.77 -5.99
N LEU A 225 8.46 21.85 -5.86
CA LEU A 225 9.23 22.11 -4.64
C LEU A 225 8.29 22.28 -3.44
N ASN A 226 7.19 23.03 -3.60
CA ASN A 226 6.21 23.24 -2.54
C ASN A 226 5.45 21.96 -2.15
N ASP A 227 5.08 21.14 -3.13
CA ASP A 227 4.31 19.92 -2.94
C ASP A 227 5.14 18.80 -2.27
N THR A 228 6.46 18.77 -2.50
CA THR A 228 7.33 17.67 -2.04
C THR A 228 8.33 18.07 -0.96
N GLY A 229 8.71 19.35 -0.91
CA GLY A 229 9.84 19.83 -0.13
C GLY A 229 11.20 19.47 -0.72
N LEU A 230 11.25 18.93 -1.94
CA LEU A 230 12.45 18.49 -2.64
C LEU A 230 12.63 19.24 -3.96
N MET A 231 13.88 19.47 -4.33
CA MET A 231 14.22 20.12 -5.59
C MET A 231 14.05 19.12 -6.74
N PRO A 232 13.31 19.48 -7.81
CA PRO A 232 13.33 18.72 -9.05
C PRO A 232 14.75 18.51 -9.58
N ILE A 233 14.97 17.39 -10.27
CA ILE A 233 16.30 17.02 -10.79
C ILE A 233 16.78 18.04 -11.83
N ARG A 234 15.84 18.59 -12.59
CA ARG A 234 16.02 19.62 -13.59
C ARG A 234 14.72 20.40 -13.77
N LEU A 235 14.79 21.53 -14.47
CA LEU A 235 13.59 22.19 -14.97
C LEU A 235 12.80 21.25 -15.88
N PRO A 236 11.46 21.37 -15.91
CA PRO A 236 10.64 20.64 -16.87
C PRO A 236 11.15 20.81 -18.29
N VAL A 237 11.17 19.71 -19.03
CA VAL A 237 11.64 19.67 -20.42
C VAL A 237 10.45 19.39 -21.34
N HIS A 238 10.42 20.06 -22.48
CA HIS A 238 9.45 19.75 -23.53
C HIS A 238 9.91 18.51 -24.30
N GLU A 239 9.05 17.51 -24.38
CA GLU A 239 9.34 16.24 -25.05
C GLU A 239 8.21 15.88 -26.01
N THR A 240 8.57 15.38 -27.19
CA THR A 240 7.63 14.87 -28.20
C THR A 240 7.83 13.38 -28.38
N ALA A 241 6.76 12.60 -28.22
CA ALA A 241 6.75 11.16 -28.42
C ALA A 241 6.65 10.78 -29.91
N ALA A 242 6.89 9.51 -30.22
CA ALA A 242 6.87 8.99 -31.59
C ALA A 242 5.50 9.08 -32.27
N ASP A 243 4.42 9.13 -31.48
CA ASP A 243 3.04 9.33 -31.96
C ASP A 243 2.70 10.81 -32.20
N GLY A 244 3.66 11.72 -32.03
CA GLY A 244 3.49 13.17 -32.20
C GLY A 244 2.91 13.89 -30.98
N THR A 245 2.54 13.16 -29.92
CA THR A 245 2.09 13.80 -28.68
C THR A 245 3.25 14.53 -28.01
N SER A 246 2.97 15.73 -27.48
CA SER A 246 3.97 16.55 -26.79
C SER A 246 3.56 16.82 -25.35
N ALA A 247 4.54 16.91 -24.46
CA ALA A 247 4.33 17.12 -23.04
C ALA A 247 5.46 17.92 -22.39
N TRP A 248 5.11 18.64 -21.33
CA TRP A 248 6.11 19.12 -20.37
C TRP A 248 6.40 18.02 -19.36
N THR A 249 7.64 17.54 -19.34
CA THR A 249 8.08 16.44 -18.49
C THR A 249 8.89 16.93 -17.31
N LEU A 250 8.38 16.68 -16.10
CA LEU A 250 9.05 16.94 -14.84
C LEU A 250 9.68 15.66 -14.29
N HIS A 251 10.96 15.72 -13.91
CA HIS A 251 11.64 14.66 -13.16
C HIS A 251 11.95 15.14 -11.75
N ARG A 252 11.40 14.47 -10.73
CA ARG A 252 11.63 14.84 -9.33
C ARG A 252 11.86 13.62 -8.45
N GLU A 253 12.57 13.84 -7.35
CA GLU A 253 12.49 12.92 -6.22
C GLU A 253 11.29 13.30 -5.34
N VAL A 254 10.65 12.30 -4.73
CA VAL A 254 9.55 12.51 -3.79
C VAL A 254 9.57 11.39 -2.75
N TYR A 255 9.18 11.70 -1.51
CA TYR A 255 8.86 10.65 -0.55
C TYR A 255 7.45 10.13 -0.81
N VAL A 256 7.33 8.83 -0.95
CA VAL A 256 6.06 8.13 -1.08
C VAL A 256 5.89 7.29 0.18
N ILE A 257 4.76 7.43 0.86
CA ILE A 257 4.40 6.54 1.96
C ILE A 257 3.91 5.24 1.36
N PHE A 258 4.45 4.12 1.82
CA PHE A 258 4.02 2.77 1.48
C PHE A 258 3.39 2.16 2.73
N ILE A 259 2.09 1.87 2.69
CA ILE A 259 1.38 1.18 3.76
C ILE A 259 1.00 -0.22 3.29
N THR A 260 1.63 -1.24 3.84
CA THR A 260 1.30 -2.64 3.58
C THR A 260 0.25 -3.10 4.59
N VAL A 261 -0.89 -3.59 4.09
CA VAL A 261 -2.06 -4.00 4.88
C VAL A 261 -2.68 -5.26 4.27
N PRO A 262 -3.21 -6.21 5.06
CA PRO A 262 -4.01 -7.30 4.53
C PRO A 262 -5.21 -6.79 3.74
N PHE A 263 -5.60 -7.49 2.69
CA PHE A 263 -6.75 -7.14 1.87
C PHE A 263 -8.03 -6.98 2.70
N ALA A 264 -8.20 -7.83 3.71
CA ALA A 264 -9.30 -7.77 4.68
C ALA A 264 -9.35 -6.48 5.51
N GLY A 265 -8.22 -5.79 5.71
CA GLY A 265 -8.15 -4.52 6.43
C GLY A 265 -8.14 -3.30 5.52
N LEU A 266 -8.10 -3.49 4.19
CA LEU A 266 -7.87 -2.40 3.24
C LEU A 266 -8.98 -1.33 3.30
N THR A 267 -10.24 -1.76 3.28
CA THR A 267 -11.40 -0.87 3.25
C THR A 267 -11.50 -0.05 4.52
N ASP A 268 -11.39 -0.70 5.68
CA ASP A 268 -11.41 -0.07 7.00
C ASP A 268 -10.25 0.93 7.17
N LEU A 269 -9.03 0.56 6.76
CA LEU A 269 -7.88 1.45 6.83
C LEU A 269 -8.04 2.66 5.91
N LEU A 270 -8.56 2.48 4.69
CA LEU A 270 -8.86 3.60 3.78
C LEU A 270 -9.93 4.53 4.36
N ASP A 271 -10.98 4.00 5.00
CA ASP A 271 -11.99 4.84 5.66
C ASP A 271 -11.39 5.65 6.81
N LYS A 272 -10.47 5.06 7.59
CA LYS A 272 -9.76 5.73 8.69
C LYS A 272 -8.73 6.77 8.23
N LEU A 273 -8.07 6.53 7.10
CA LEU A 273 -7.15 7.48 6.47
C LEU A 273 -7.88 8.59 5.69
N CYS A 274 -9.18 8.42 5.43
CA CYS A 274 -9.96 9.34 4.63
C CYS A 274 -10.26 10.63 5.40
N SER A 275 -9.78 11.76 4.87
CA SER A 275 -10.12 13.08 5.41
C SER A 275 -10.05 14.14 4.31
N VAL A 276 -10.68 15.30 4.55
CA VAL A 276 -10.77 16.39 3.55
C VAL A 276 -9.38 16.86 3.11
N ASN A 277 -8.44 16.93 4.06
CA ASN A 277 -7.06 17.38 3.82
C ASN A 277 -6.05 16.23 3.82
N GLY A 278 -6.52 14.99 3.91
CA GLY A 278 -5.68 13.80 4.00
C GLY A 278 -5.19 13.30 2.64
N PRO A 279 -4.32 12.28 2.66
CA PRO A 279 -3.83 11.62 1.46
C PRO A 279 -4.94 10.84 0.77
N ILE A 280 -5.88 10.26 1.53
CA ILE A 280 -7.07 9.60 1.00
C ILE A 280 -8.24 10.57 1.07
N ARG A 281 -8.89 10.83 -0.07
CA ARG A 281 -10.06 11.72 -0.16
C ARG A 281 -11.24 11.02 -0.83
N ARG A 282 -12.46 11.46 -0.51
CA ARG A 282 -13.68 10.99 -1.19
C ARG A 282 -13.68 11.46 -2.63
N ARG A 283 -14.27 10.65 -3.52
CA ARG A 283 -14.32 10.93 -4.98
C ARG A 283 -14.90 12.30 -5.34
N HIS A 284 -15.81 12.82 -4.51
CA HIS A 284 -16.50 14.10 -4.73
C HIS A 284 -15.95 15.27 -3.89
N SER A 285 -14.84 15.07 -3.18
CA SER A 285 -14.10 16.17 -2.53
C SER A 285 -13.27 16.95 -3.56
N ASP A 286 -12.67 18.08 -3.15
CA ASP A 286 -11.75 18.84 -4.00
C ASP A 286 -10.66 17.93 -4.60
N ASP A 287 -10.45 18.09 -5.91
CA ASP A 287 -9.57 17.23 -6.69
C ASP A 287 -8.13 17.29 -6.18
N LEU A 288 -7.61 16.12 -5.87
CA LEU A 288 -6.21 15.88 -5.63
C LEU A 288 -5.52 15.77 -6.99
N SER A 289 -4.49 16.59 -7.21
CA SER A 289 -3.67 16.50 -8.44
C SER A 289 -3.14 15.08 -8.60
N VAL A 290 -3.19 14.54 -9.82
CA VAL A 290 -2.85 13.13 -10.06
C VAL A 290 -1.44 12.77 -9.62
N GLU A 291 -0.49 13.71 -9.72
CA GLU A 291 0.87 13.50 -9.24
C GLU A 291 0.99 13.33 -7.72
N LEU A 292 -0.09 13.54 -6.96
CA LEU A 292 -0.21 13.32 -5.52
C LEU A 292 -1.27 12.26 -5.17
N GLN A 293 -1.99 11.73 -6.16
CA GLN A 293 -3.06 10.76 -5.91
C GLN A 293 -2.52 9.44 -5.35
N PRO A 294 -3.20 8.85 -4.35
CA PRO A 294 -2.92 7.52 -3.89
C PRO A 294 -3.08 6.48 -4.99
N VAL A 295 -2.22 5.49 -4.95
CA VAL A 295 -2.32 4.28 -5.75
C VAL A 295 -2.37 3.07 -4.81
N ILE A 296 -3.16 2.07 -5.17
CA ILE A 296 -3.19 0.77 -4.50
C ILE A 296 -2.67 -0.27 -5.47
N PHE A 297 -1.75 -1.10 -5.03
CA PHE A 297 -1.22 -2.21 -5.83
C PHE A 297 -1.09 -3.49 -4.99
N PRO A 298 -0.93 -4.66 -5.63
CA PRO A 298 -0.70 -5.92 -4.92
C PRO A 298 0.51 -5.83 -3.98
N GLY A 299 0.46 -6.54 -2.85
CA GLY A 299 1.61 -6.62 -1.95
C GLY A 299 2.88 -7.08 -2.68
N GLY A 300 4.00 -6.37 -2.49
CA GLY A 300 5.27 -6.66 -3.15
C GLY A 300 5.35 -6.31 -4.64
N PHE A 301 4.39 -5.56 -5.18
CA PHE A 301 4.40 -5.11 -6.59
C PHE A 301 5.68 -4.35 -6.95
N ASP A 302 6.10 -3.43 -6.11
CA ASP A 302 7.27 -2.59 -6.29
C ASP A 302 8.61 -3.34 -6.14
N VAL A 303 8.58 -4.59 -5.66
CA VAL A 303 9.72 -5.52 -5.71
C VAL A 303 9.76 -6.32 -7.01
N GLN A 304 8.59 -6.56 -7.62
CA GLN A 304 8.42 -7.36 -8.83
C GLN A 304 8.37 -6.51 -10.11
N ALA A 305 8.07 -5.22 -10.01
CA ALA A 305 7.94 -4.28 -11.13
C ALA A 305 9.06 -3.23 -11.12
N GLN A 306 9.45 -2.76 -12.31
CA GLN A 306 10.43 -1.67 -12.44
C GLN A 306 9.81 -0.29 -12.21
N SER A 307 8.57 -0.12 -12.61
CA SER A 307 7.84 1.13 -12.54
C SER A 307 6.33 0.88 -12.64
N VAL A 308 5.54 1.88 -12.28
CA VAL A 308 4.10 1.93 -12.54
C VAL A 308 3.72 3.27 -13.15
N ASN A 309 2.81 3.25 -14.12
CA ASN A 309 2.27 4.44 -14.78
C ASN A 309 0.77 4.53 -14.52
N TYR A 310 0.27 5.73 -14.26
CA TYR A 310 -1.16 6.02 -14.16
C TYR A 310 -1.48 7.42 -14.70
N TRP A 311 -2.75 7.63 -15.00
CA TRP A 311 -3.28 8.84 -15.60
C TRP A 311 -4.39 9.42 -14.74
N ASP A 312 -4.61 10.72 -14.86
CA ASP A 312 -5.84 11.33 -14.37
C ASP A 312 -7.04 10.92 -15.24
N SER A 313 -8.26 11.16 -14.73
CA SER A 313 -9.47 10.82 -15.48
C SER A 313 -9.64 11.59 -16.79
N HIS A 314 -8.97 12.73 -16.94
CA HIS A 314 -9.00 13.54 -18.16
C HIS A 314 -7.90 13.16 -19.16
N HIS A 315 -7.04 12.19 -18.83
CA HIS A 315 -5.85 11.85 -19.62
C HIS A 315 -4.98 13.07 -19.97
N SER A 316 -4.94 14.05 -19.07
CA SER A 316 -4.17 15.27 -19.19
C SER A 316 -2.74 15.11 -18.65
N THR A 317 -2.58 14.25 -17.65
CA THR A 317 -1.33 14.12 -16.90
C THR A 317 -1.03 12.65 -16.64
N ARG A 318 0.16 12.21 -17.05
CA ARG A 318 0.70 10.88 -16.73
C ARG A 318 1.67 10.99 -15.57
N THR A 319 1.52 10.12 -14.60
CA THR A 319 2.46 9.99 -13.48
C THR A 319 3.10 8.61 -13.49
N THR A 320 4.42 8.58 -13.28
CA THR A 320 5.22 7.36 -13.20
C THR A 320 5.98 7.31 -11.87
N PHE A 321 5.83 6.22 -11.12
CA PHE A 321 6.78 5.88 -10.06
C PHE A 321 7.80 4.88 -10.59
N VAL A 322 9.08 5.12 -10.29
CA VAL A 322 10.18 4.24 -10.64
C VAL A 322 10.67 3.52 -9.38
N PHE A 323 10.52 2.19 -9.35
CA PHE A 323 10.87 1.34 -8.20
C PHE A 323 12.27 0.74 -8.30
N SER A 324 12.82 0.58 -9.50
CA SER A 324 14.20 0.13 -9.68
C SER A 324 14.89 0.85 -10.84
N ARG A 325 16.21 1.02 -10.71
CA ARG A 325 17.07 1.64 -11.72
C ARG A 325 18.29 0.74 -11.92
N ASP A 326 18.61 0.45 -13.17
CA ASP A 326 19.82 -0.31 -13.58
C ASP A 326 19.87 -1.79 -13.13
N GLY A 327 18.72 -2.47 -13.06
CA GLY A 327 18.66 -3.92 -12.78
C GLY A 327 19.06 -4.32 -11.35
N LYS A 328 19.48 -3.37 -10.51
CA LYS A 328 19.60 -3.55 -9.07
C LYS A 328 18.25 -3.23 -8.46
N SER A 329 17.54 -4.28 -8.06
CA SER A 329 16.37 -4.12 -7.22
C SER A 329 16.76 -3.35 -5.94
N ILE A 330 15.86 -2.52 -5.43
CA ILE A 330 15.99 -1.91 -4.10
C ILE A 330 15.72 -3.00 -3.02
N GLN A 331 16.16 -4.25 -3.23
CA GLN A 331 15.75 -5.42 -2.43
C GLN A 331 16.33 -5.45 -1.02
N ILE A 332 17.39 -4.71 -0.74
CA ILE A 332 18.06 -4.78 0.57
C ILE A 332 17.36 -3.87 1.62
N GLY A 333 16.47 -2.95 1.20
CA GLY A 333 15.85 -1.96 2.10
C GLY A 333 14.58 -2.42 2.82
N TYR A 334 13.79 -3.29 2.20
CA TYR A 334 12.44 -3.69 2.65
C TYR A 334 12.40 -4.31 4.06
N VAL A 335 13.35 -5.21 4.34
CA VAL A 335 13.44 -5.89 5.63
C VAL A 335 14.07 -4.98 6.68
N MET A 336 14.96 -4.08 6.29
CA MET A 336 15.70 -3.23 7.23
C MET A 336 14.81 -2.12 7.81
N ALA A 337 13.93 -1.49 7.02
CA ALA A 337 13.04 -0.43 7.51
C ALA A 337 11.99 -0.92 8.52
N SER A 338 11.48 -2.14 8.34
CA SER A 338 10.55 -2.78 9.29
C SER A 338 11.23 -3.28 10.59
N LEU A 339 12.57 -3.23 10.62
CA LEU A 339 13.43 -3.52 11.77
C LEU A 339 14.07 -2.25 12.38
N GLN A 340 13.82 -1.06 11.81
CA GLN A 340 14.32 0.19 12.37
C GLN A 340 13.71 0.42 13.75
N SER A 341 14.57 0.80 14.70
CA SER A 341 14.09 1.25 16.00
C SER A 341 13.37 2.59 15.86
N PRO A 342 12.38 2.91 16.72
CA PRO A 342 11.72 4.22 16.71
C PRO A 342 12.70 5.40 16.76
N ASP A 343 13.79 5.27 17.53
CA ASP A 343 14.84 6.30 17.64
C ASP A 343 15.59 6.51 16.32
N GLU A 344 15.90 5.42 15.60
CA GLU A 344 16.55 5.50 14.29
C GLU A 344 15.62 6.16 13.26
N SER A 345 14.35 5.77 13.22
CA SER A 345 13.34 6.38 12.36
C SER A 345 13.20 7.88 12.61
N LEU A 346 13.13 8.29 13.88
CA LEU A 346 13.04 9.71 14.27
C LEU A 346 14.29 10.50 13.85
N LYS A 347 15.48 9.90 14.01
CA LYS A 347 16.73 10.52 13.56
C LYS A 347 16.74 10.73 12.05
N LEU A 348 16.36 9.72 11.27
CA LEU A 348 16.30 9.82 9.81
C LEU A 348 15.26 10.85 9.35
N LEU A 349 14.10 10.90 10.00
CA LEU A 349 13.08 11.91 9.75
C LEU A 349 13.59 13.33 9.99
N ASN A 350 14.28 13.56 11.10
CA ASN A 350 14.85 14.87 11.43
C ASN A 350 15.91 15.31 10.40
N ILE A 351 16.76 14.38 9.94
CA ILE A 351 17.72 14.65 8.85
C ILE A 351 16.97 15.06 7.56
N ALA A 352 15.92 14.33 7.20
CA ALA A 352 15.14 14.62 6.01
C ALA A 352 14.48 16.00 6.09
N LYS A 353 13.84 16.32 7.22
CA LYS A 353 13.20 17.62 7.49
C LYS A 353 14.20 18.78 7.39
N GLN A 354 15.37 18.65 8.01
CA GLN A 354 16.40 19.69 7.96
C GLN A 354 16.86 19.95 6.53
N ILE A 355 17.22 18.89 5.79
CA ILE A 355 17.66 19.01 4.39
C ILE A 355 16.55 19.65 3.53
N SER A 356 15.31 19.21 3.67
CA SER A 356 14.18 19.75 2.93
C SER A 356 13.97 21.25 3.22
N SER A 357 14.04 21.65 4.50
CA SER A 357 13.93 23.05 4.90
C SER A 357 15.04 23.91 4.28
N ASP A 358 16.28 23.44 4.34
CA ASP A 358 17.44 24.14 3.78
C ASP A 358 17.33 24.29 2.25
N LEU A 359 16.89 23.24 1.56
CA LEU A 359 16.65 23.25 0.12
C LEU A 359 15.57 24.25 -0.27
N VAL A 360 14.41 24.21 0.40
CA VAL A 360 13.30 25.14 0.12
C VAL A 360 13.75 26.58 0.35
N ALA A 361 14.41 26.86 1.48
CA ALA A 361 14.89 28.20 1.79
C ALA A 361 15.90 28.72 0.74
N ALA A 362 16.89 27.90 0.36
CA ALA A 362 17.91 28.27 -0.61
C ALA A 362 17.31 28.52 -2.00
N VAL A 363 16.44 27.63 -2.48
CA VAL A 363 15.82 27.76 -3.80
C VAL A 363 14.85 28.94 -3.84
N SER A 364 14.05 29.17 -2.79
CA SER A 364 13.20 30.36 -2.68
C SER A 364 13.99 31.67 -2.60
N GLN A 365 15.23 31.66 -2.10
CA GLN A 365 16.11 32.84 -2.16
C GLN A 365 16.64 33.08 -3.57
N VAL A 366 17.06 32.02 -4.28
CA VAL A 366 17.51 32.12 -5.67
C VAL A 366 16.39 32.64 -6.58
N MET A 367 15.17 32.13 -6.42
CA MET A 367 14.03 32.54 -7.26
C MET A 367 13.54 33.96 -6.97
N ARG A 368 13.77 34.51 -5.76
CA ARG A 368 13.47 35.93 -5.46
C ARG A 368 14.49 36.90 -6.03
N ASN A 369 15.70 36.42 -6.35
CA ASN A 369 16.81 37.24 -6.84
C ASN A 369 17.02 37.10 -8.36
N ALA A 370 16.25 36.23 -9.01
CA ALA A 370 16.22 36.04 -10.47
C ALA A 370 15.06 36.86 -11.05
#